data_AF-A0A7S2DYJ4-F1
#
_entry.id   AF-A0A7S2DYJ4-F1
#
_cell.length_a   1.000
_cell.length_b   1.000
_cell.length_c   1.000
_cell.angle_alpha   90.00
_cell.angle_beta   90.00
_cell.angle_gamma   90.00
#
_symmetry.space_group_name_H-M   'P 1'
#
loop_
_entity.id
_entity.type
_entity.pdbx_description
1 polymer ?
#
loop_
_entity_poly.entity_id
_entity_poly.type
_entity_poly.pdbx_seq_one_letter_code
_entity_poly.pdbx_strand_id
1 'polypeptide(L)'
;GMAILPSGLLMVNNANKHASKVLAYANCTATDAQRSFVDIVAQGNIDDDSGANPLLVHPYGVVYSADTSEVAISNQDTCSVSAYEIDANGSSTRGERSVSNTYSSKMCDEGDGIAVRGIAFDGAGLLY
;
A
#
# COMPACT_ATOMS: atom_id res chain seq x y z
N GLY A 1 1.90 -2.75 -7.40
CA GLY A 1 0.84 -3.73 -7.06
C GLY A 1 -0.50 -3.07 -7.15
N MET A 2 -1.57 -3.86 -7.20
CA MET A 2 -2.94 -3.35 -7.32
C MET A 2 -3.90 -4.18 -6.47
N ALA A 3 -4.93 -3.53 -5.94
CA ALA A 3 -6.01 -4.17 -5.20
C ALA A 3 -7.36 -3.58 -5.65
N ILE A 4 -8.40 -4.43 -5.70
CA ILE A 4 -9.77 -3.99 -5.96
C ILE A 4 -10.56 -4.18 -4.67
N LEU A 5 -11.20 -3.11 -4.20
CA LEU A 5 -12.04 -3.13 -3.01
C LEU A 5 -13.43 -3.69 -3.34
N PRO A 6 -14.20 -4.13 -2.33
CA PRO A 6 -15.60 -4.51 -2.50
C PRO A 6 -16.48 -3.41 -3.12
N SER A 7 -16.13 -2.13 -2.90
CA SER A 7 -16.79 -0.98 -3.54
C SER A 7 -16.52 -0.87 -5.05
N GLY A 8 -15.58 -1.65 -5.58
CA GLY A 8 -15.12 -1.61 -6.96
C GLY A 8 -14.02 -0.58 -7.21
N LEU A 9 -13.59 0.18 -6.18
CA LEU A 9 -12.42 1.05 -6.27
C LEU A 9 -11.16 0.25 -6.56
N LEU A 10 -10.32 0.79 -7.44
CA LEU A 10 -9.00 0.25 -7.75
C LEU A 10 -7.94 1.06 -7.02
N MET A 11 -7.12 0.38 -6.23
CA MET A 11 -5.91 0.94 -5.63
C MET A 11 -4.68 0.52 -6.42
N VAL A 12 -3.78 1.47 -6.66
CA VAL A 12 -2.54 1.26 -7.40
C VAL A 12 -1.37 1.86 -6.65
N ASN A 13 -0.37 1.03 -6.37
CA ASN A 13 0.91 1.53 -5.88
C ASN A 13 1.69 2.17 -7.02
N ASN A 14 2.03 3.44 -6.87
CA ASN A 14 3.01 4.15 -7.67
C ASN A 14 4.37 4.06 -6.97
N ALA A 15 5.19 3.11 -7.40
CA ALA A 15 6.49 2.80 -6.84
C ALA A 15 7.60 3.77 -7.34
N ASN A 16 7.41 5.06 -7.12
CA ASN A 16 8.39 6.07 -7.51
C ASN A 16 9.40 6.33 -6.38
N LYS A 17 10.69 6.22 -6.69
CA LYS A 17 11.82 6.43 -5.77
C LYS A 17 11.83 7.78 -5.05
N HIS A 18 11.15 8.79 -5.58
CA HIS A 18 11.16 10.16 -5.07
C HIS A 18 9.76 10.71 -4.73
N ALA A 19 8.70 9.95 -5.03
CA ALA A 19 7.32 10.37 -4.81
C ALA A 19 6.37 9.16 -4.79
N SER A 20 6.64 8.21 -3.89
CA SER A 20 5.82 7.01 -3.74
C SER A 20 4.41 7.37 -3.30
N LYS A 21 3.40 6.80 -3.96
CA LYS A 21 1.98 7.04 -3.67
C LYS A 21 1.16 5.77 -3.79
N VAL A 22 0.04 5.70 -3.07
CA VAL A 22 -1.06 4.78 -3.34
C VAL A 22 -2.22 5.59 -3.87
N LEU A 23 -2.59 5.31 -5.12
CA LEU A 23 -3.61 6.05 -5.86
C LEU A 23 -4.92 5.26 -5.85
N ALA A 24 -6.03 5.94 -5.60
CA ALA A 24 -7.37 5.38 -5.74
C ALA A 24 -8.00 5.84 -7.05
N TYR A 25 -8.62 4.89 -7.75
CA TYR A 25 -9.39 5.12 -8.96
C TYR A 25 -10.81 4.57 -8.79
N ALA A 26 -11.77 5.26 -9.40
CA ALA A 26 -13.19 4.93 -9.38
C ALA A 26 -13.46 3.52 -9.94
N ASN A 27 -14.66 3.01 -9.66
CA ASN A 27 -15.16 1.85 -10.40
C ASN A 27 -15.33 2.18 -11.89
N CYS A 28 -15.29 1.16 -12.73
CA CYS A 28 -15.59 1.27 -14.15
C CYS A 28 -16.84 0.45 -14.47
N THR A 29 -17.49 0.79 -15.58
CA THR A 29 -18.61 -0.01 -16.10
C THR A 29 -18.14 -0.80 -17.32
N ALA A 30 -18.91 -1.80 -17.75
CA ALA A 30 -18.59 -2.51 -18.99
C ALA A 30 -18.60 -1.58 -20.23
N THR A 31 -19.32 -0.46 -20.16
CA THR A 31 -19.47 0.53 -21.24
C THR A 31 -18.46 1.68 -21.16
N ASP A 32 -17.90 1.94 -19.98
CA ASP A 32 -16.82 2.90 -19.77
C ASP A 32 -15.73 2.23 -18.94
N ALA A 33 -14.73 1.71 -19.65
CA ALA A 33 -13.62 0.98 -19.07
C ALA A 33 -12.55 1.90 -18.43
N GLN A 34 -12.68 3.23 -18.59
CA GLN A 34 -11.75 4.15 -17.96
C GLN A 34 -12.12 4.36 -16.49
N ARG A 35 -11.12 4.29 -15.62
CA ARG A 35 -11.28 4.60 -14.20
C ARG A 35 -10.77 6.00 -13.93
N SER A 36 -11.64 6.87 -13.43
CA SER A 36 -11.26 8.23 -13.03
C SER A 36 -10.41 8.21 -11.76
N PHE A 37 -9.41 9.08 -11.68
CA PHE A 37 -8.68 9.32 -10.44
C PHE A 37 -9.64 9.86 -9.36
N VAL A 38 -9.50 9.35 -8.13
CA VAL A 38 -10.33 9.75 -6.98
C VAL A 38 -9.48 10.48 -5.94
N ASP A 39 -8.43 9.81 -5.42
CA ASP A 39 -7.66 10.32 -4.29
C ASP A 39 -6.26 9.71 -4.18
N ILE A 40 -5.42 10.30 -3.34
CA ILE A 40 -4.15 9.74 -2.85
C ILE A 40 -4.41 9.15 -1.46
N VAL A 41 -4.43 7.82 -1.37
CA VAL A 41 -4.72 7.08 -0.13
C VAL A 41 -3.55 7.16 0.85
N ALA A 42 -2.33 7.08 0.31
CA ALA A 42 -1.10 7.18 1.07
C ALA A 42 -0.02 7.82 0.20
N GLN A 43 0.88 8.57 0.83
CA GLN A 43 1.99 9.22 0.15
C GLN A 43 3.24 9.16 1.03
N GLY A 44 4.35 8.74 0.45
CA GLY A 44 5.68 8.91 1.03
C GLY A 44 6.20 10.30 0.69
N ASN A 45 6.63 11.06 1.69
CA ASN A 45 7.43 12.26 1.49
C ASN A 45 8.90 11.87 1.55
N ILE A 46 9.67 12.32 0.56
CA ILE A 46 11.11 11.99 0.45
C ILE A 46 11.99 13.17 0.82
N ASP A 47 11.41 14.34 1.10
CA ASP A 47 12.15 15.52 1.59
C ASP A 47 12.33 15.56 3.11
N ASP A 48 11.97 14.48 3.83
CA ASP A 48 12.08 14.46 5.28
C ASP A 48 13.43 13.89 5.74
N ASP A 49 14.49 14.67 5.53
CA ASP A 49 15.79 14.49 6.19
C ASP A 49 15.70 14.58 7.74
N SER A 50 14.51 14.69 8.34
CA SER A 50 14.31 14.73 9.79
C SER A 50 14.54 13.37 10.49
N GLY A 51 14.78 12.29 9.74
CA GLY A 51 14.92 10.96 10.30
C GLY A 51 13.59 10.33 10.72
N ALA A 52 12.45 10.93 10.35
CA ALA A 52 11.16 10.25 10.34
C ALA A 52 11.15 9.24 9.18
N ASN A 53 11.02 7.95 9.50
CA ASN A 53 11.02 6.84 8.55
C ASN A 53 10.07 7.15 7.37
N PRO A 54 10.55 7.29 6.11
CA PRO A 54 9.67 7.61 5.01
C PRO A 54 8.61 6.52 4.88
N LEU A 55 7.37 6.95 4.97
CA LEU A 55 6.17 6.16 5.29
C LEU A 55 5.72 5.22 4.15
N LEU A 56 6.24 5.43 2.94
CA LEU A 56 5.95 4.64 1.75
C LEU A 56 7.20 4.65 0.87
N VAL A 57 8.01 3.60 0.91
CA VAL A 57 9.31 3.55 0.19
C VAL A 57 9.30 2.40 -0.78
N HIS A 58 9.23 2.73 -2.08
CA HIS A 58 9.03 1.75 -3.15
C HIS A 58 7.91 0.75 -2.81
N PRO A 59 6.64 1.19 -2.80
CA PRO A 59 5.51 0.31 -2.52
C PRO A 59 5.29 -0.70 -3.65
N TYR A 60 5.33 -2.00 -3.35
CA TYR A 60 5.13 -3.06 -4.35
C TYR A 60 3.79 -3.75 -4.23
N GLY A 61 3.57 -4.52 -3.18
CA GLY A 61 2.29 -5.20 -2.92
C GLY A 61 1.29 -4.27 -2.24
N VAL A 62 0.02 -4.44 -2.55
CA VAL A 62 -1.10 -3.80 -1.84
C VAL A 62 -2.21 -4.82 -1.71
N VAL A 63 -2.81 -4.89 -0.52
CA VAL A 63 -3.94 -5.79 -0.24
C VAL A 63 -4.91 -5.08 0.68
N TYR A 64 -6.19 -5.41 0.55
CA TYR A 64 -7.28 -4.88 1.36
C TYR A 64 -7.90 -6.00 2.20
N SER A 65 -8.16 -5.71 3.48
CA SER A 65 -8.95 -6.55 4.38
C SER A 65 -10.34 -5.92 4.56
N ALA A 66 -11.38 -6.64 4.15
CA ALA A 66 -12.76 -6.21 4.36
C ALA A 66 -13.16 -6.26 5.85
N ASP A 67 -12.57 -7.17 6.62
CA ASP A 67 -12.90 -7.38 8.03
C ASP A 67 -12.39 -6.24 8.91
N THR A 68 -11.21 -5.70 8.59
CA THR A 68 -10.59 -4.61 9.36
C THR A 68 -10.66 -3.25 8.66
N SER A 69 -11.18 -3.20 7.42
CA SER A 69 -11.14 -2.00 6.56
C SER A 69 -9.72 -1.42 6.42
N GLU A 70 -8.71 -2.29 6.42
CA GLU A 70 -7.31 -1.89 6.27
C GLU A 70 -6.76 -2.18 4.88
N VAL A 71 -5.92 -1.27 4.42
CA VAL A 71 -5.03 -1.47 3.28
C VAL A 71 -3.62 -1.68 3.80
N ALA A 72 -3.05 -2.85 3.54
CA ALA A 72 -1.65 -3.13 3.82
C ALA A 72 -0.82 -2.94 2.55
N ILE A 73 0.36 -2.33 2.69
CA ILE A 73 1.29 -2.05 1.60
C ILE A 73 2.68 -2.50 1.98
N SER A 74 3.31 -3.28 1.10
CA SER A 74 4.71 -3.69 1.28
C SER A 74 5.66 -2.66 0.69
N ASN A 75 6.63 -2.26 1.51
CA ASN A 75 7.67 -1.31 1.16
C ASN A 75 8.97 -2.09 0.90
N GLN A 76 9.43 -2.07 -0.35
CA GLN A 76 10.57 -2.88 -0.77
C GLN A 76 11.87 -2.45 -0.06
N ASP A 77 12.16 -1.16 -0.02
CA ASP A 77 13.48 -0.70 0.45
C ASP A 77 13.62 -0.75 1.97
N THR A 78 12.50 -0.65 2.70
CA THR A 78 12.49 -0.66 4.17
C THR A 78 12.11 -2.01 4.75
N CYS A 79 11.80 -3.00 3.90
CA CYS A 79 11.35 -4.34 4.32
C CYS A 79 10.21 -4.32 5.33
N SER A 80 9.33 -3.33 5.22
CA SER A 80 8.23 -3.12 6.15
C SER A 80 6.90 -3.29 5.44
N VAL A 81 5.86 -3.51 6.24
CA VAL A 81 4.48 -3.34 5.79
C VAL A 81 3.86 -2.19 6.56
N SER A 82 3.30 -1.24 5.82
CA SER A 82 2.48 -0.15 6.35
C SER A 82 1.01 -0.52 6.20
N ALA A 83 0.19 -0.23 7.20
CA ALA A 83 -1.25 -0.39 7.12
C ALA A 83 -1.98 0.94 7.36
N TYR A 84 -3.05 1.14 6.60
CA TYR A 84 -3.90 2.32 6.65
C TYR A 84 -5.36 1.88 6.79
N GLU A 85 -6.05 2.39 7.81
CA GLU A 85 -7.51 2.27 7.89
C GLU A 85 -8.14 3.20 6.84
N ILE A 86 -9.04 2.66 6.04
CA ILE A 86 -9.73 3.41 4.99
C ILE A 86 -11.24 3.38 5.20
N ASP A 87 -11.94 4.41 4.72
CA ASP A 87 -13.39 4.38 4.64
C ASP A 87 -13.87 3.59 3.42
N ALA A 88 -15.20 3.49 3.29
CA ALA A 88 -15.85 2.85 2.15
C ALA A 88 -15.53 3.51 0.78
N ASN A 89 -15.06 4.77 0.80
CA ASN A 89 -14.65 5.53 -0.38
C ASN A 89 -13.15 5.37 -0.68
N GLY A 90 -12.44 4.55 0.10
CA GLY A 90 -11.01 4.33 -0.06
C GLY A 90 -10.15 5.50 0.42
N SER A 91 -10.72 6.46 1.15
CA SER A 91 -9.96 7.56 1.75
C SER A 91 -9.41 7.13 3.10
N SER A 92 -8.18 7.52 3.42
CA SER A 92 -7.55 7.18 4.69
C SER A 92 -8.24 7.90 5.86
N THR A 93 -8.70 7.14 6.85
CA THR A 93 -9.47 7.67 8.00
C THR A 93 -8.65 7.78 9.28
N ARG A 94 -7.50 7.12 9.34
CA ARG A 94 -6.54 7.22 10.45
C ARG A 94 -5.11 7.34 9.95
N GLY A 95 -4.27 7.93 10.79
CA GLY A 95 -2.83 7.91 10.61
C GLY A 95 -2.29 6.47 10.57
N GLU A 96 -1.21 6.30 9.81
CA GLU A 96 -0.57 5.01 9.53
C GLU A 96 -0.21 4.21 10.78
N ARG A 97 -0.29 2.88 10.65
CA ARG A 97 0.32 1.93 11.58
C ARG A 97 1.31 1.04 10.84
N SER A 98 2.56 1.00 11.29
CA SER A 98 3.51 -0.03 10.83
C SER A 98 3.09 -1.40 11.37
N VAL A 99 2.85 -2.36 10.48
CA VAL A 99 2.54 -3.75 10.81
C VAL A 99 3.81 -4.55 10.60
N SER A 100 4.70 -4.51 11.60
CA SER A 100 5.97 -5.22 11.53
C SER A 100 5.76 -6.71 11.81
N ASN A 101 5.67 -7.50 10.75
CA ASN A 101 6.22 -8.86 10.76
C ASN A 101 7.56 -8.75 10.07
N THR A 102 8.65 -8.89 10.83
CA THR A 102 10.02 -8.77 10.32
C THR A 102 10.28 -9.85 9.29
N TYR A 103 10.00 -9.58 8.01
CA TYR A 103 10.51 -10.38 6.91
C TYR A 103 12.04 -10.29 7.00
N SER A 104 12.69 -11.45 7.12
CA SER A 104 14.10 -11.60 7.50
C SER A 104 15.00 -10.49 6.94
N SER A 105 15.66 -9.74 7.84
CA SER A 105 16.57 -8.62 7.53
C SER A 105 17.66 -8.96 6.51
N LYS A 106 18.04 -10.24 6.37
CA LYS A 106 18.96 -10.71 5.32
C LYS A 106 18.50 -10.40 3.89
N MET A 107 17.22 -10.19 3.65
CA MET A 107 16.71 -9.81 2.32
C MET A 107 16.99 -8.32 2.02
N CYS A 108 17.06 -7.49 3.05
CA CYS A 108 17.13 -6.02 2.94
C CYS A 108 18.52 -5.47 2.64
N ASP A 109 19.57 -6.25 2.93
CA ASP A 109 20.96 -5.80 2.83
C ASP A 109 21.55 -5.91 1.41
N GLU A 110 20.88 -6.58 0.45
CA GLU A 110 21.48 -6.92 -0.85
C GLU A 110 21.11 -5.98 -2.03
N GLY A 111 20.31 -4.94 -1.80
CA GLY A 111 19.99 -3.93 -2.82
C GLY A 111 19.01 -4.42 -3.90
N ASP A 112 18.11 -3.52 -4.31
CA ASP A 112 17.21 -3.55 -5.49
C ASP A 112 16.80 -4.96 -6.00
N GLY A 113 16.24 -5.81 -5.15
CA GLY A 113 15.95 -7.18 -5.62
C GLY A 113 15.13 -8.05 -4.68
N ILE A 114 15.53 -8.12 -3.41
CA ILE A 114 15.07 -9.13 -2.46
C ILE A 114 14.25 -8.43 -1.37
N ALA A 115 12.94 -8.27 -1.59
CA ALA A 115 12.07 -7.69 -0.56
C ALA A 115 10.63 -8.20 -0.72
N VAL A 116 9.77 -7.84 0.23
CA VAL A 116 8.34 -8.18 0.21
C VAL A 116 7.69 -7.55 -1.03
N ARG A 117 7.37 -8.37 -2.03
CA ARG A 117 6.70 -7.93 -3.27
C ARG A 117 5.23 -8.35 -3.31
N GLY A 118 4.91 -9.47 -2.68
CA GLY A 118 3.56 -9.99 -2.52
C GLY A 118 3.17 -9.97 -1.06
N ILE A 119 1.94 -9.56 -0.78
CA ILE A 119 1.31 -9.62 0.52
C ILE A 119 -0.12 -10.12 0.35
N ALA A 120 -0.62 -10.86 1.31
CA ALA A 120 -1.99 -11.35 1.31
C ALA A 120 -2.55 -11.35 2.73
N PHE A 121 -3.86 -11.18 2.85
CA PHE A 121 -4.57 -11.59 4.06
C PHE A 121 -5.06 -13.02 3.89
N ASP A 122 -4.97 -13.84 4.95
CA ASP A 122 -5.66 -15.12 5.00
C ASP A 122 -7.17 -14.92 5.25
N GLY A 123 -7.93 -16.02 5.29
CA GLY A 123 -9.37 -15.99 5.54
C GLY A 123 -9.76 -15.58 6.98
N ALA A 124 -8.79 -15.34 7.86
CA ALA A 124 -8.98 -14.83 9.22
C ALA A 124 -8.48 -13.36 9.37
N GLY A 125 -8.06 -12.72 8.28
CA GLY A 125 -7.54 -11.36 8.27
C GLY A 125 -6.09 -11.23 8.75
N LEU A 126 -5.34 -12.32 8.85
CA LEU A 126 -3.91 -12.29 9.20
C LEU A 126 -3.06 -12.03 7.96
N LEU A 127 -2.09 -11.12 8.09
CA LEU A 127 -1.20 -10.71 7.00
C LEU A 127 -0.03 -11.69 6.81
N TYR A 128 0.23 -12.08 5.57
CA TYR A 128 1.32 -12.96 5.08
C TYR A 128 2.09 -12.35 3.90
#